data_AF-A0A1I2YLZ4-F1
#
_entry.id   AF-A0A1I2YLZ4-F1
#
_cell.length_a   1.000
_cell.length_b   1.000
_cell.length_c   1.000
_cell.angle_alpha   90.00
_cell.angle_beta   90.00
_cell.angle_gamma   90.00
#
_symmetry.space_group_name_H-M   'P 1'
#
loop_
_entity.id
_entity.type
_entity.pdbx_description
1 polymer ?
#
loop_
_entity_poly.entity_id
_entity_poly.type
_entity_poly.pdbx_seq_one_letter_code
_entity_poly.pdbx_strand_id
1 'polypeptide(L)'
;MKVMSRVSRKFVMLCSVVCMLSALLTACSAPRQSSVTPENSITPENLATAAVPPVSADVAVAGQMDDMMQYYDSLRKLPASDLGRIHDKVKQNFAQNKSEVNRARLVLLLILPNSSVRDLNSAVNLLNEWPRDTKTSTSLQSFRNLLASLLVEQQRLNHGMEELSQKLKDEQKRVETLQSQIEAIKSMEKNLILREP
;
A
#
# COMPACT_ATOMS: atom_id res chain seq x y z
N MET A 1 -16.21 -44.31 9.60
CA MET A 1 -16.83 -43.23 8.79
C MET A 1 -17.69 -42.23 9.60
N LYS A 2 -17.36 -41.91 10.87
CA LYS A 2 -18.12 -40.94 11.71
C LYS A 2 -17.39 -39.60 11.97
N VAL A 3 -16.14 -39.47 11.54
CA VAL A 3 -15.29 -38.28 11.78
C VAL A 3 -15.50 -37.21 10.70
N MET A 4 -15.76 -37.61 9.45
CA MET A 4 -16.02 -36.68 8.33
C MET A 4 -17.27 -35.81 8.53
N SER A 5 -18.31 -36.27 9.24
CA SER A 5 -19.54 -35.45 9.40
C SER A 5 -19.40 -34.32 10.42
N ARG A 6 -18.45 -34.43 11.38
CA ARG A 6 -18.20 -33.36 12.37
C ARG A 6 -17.40 -32.21 11.79
N VAL A 7 -16.50 -32.47 10.83
CA VAL A 7 -15.69 -31.45 10.18
C VAL A 7 -16.56 -30.60 9.24
N SER A 8 -17.44 -31.23 8.46
CA SER A 8 -18.37 -30.51 7.58
C SER A 8 -19.36 -29.61 8.35
N ARG A 9 -19.85 -30.05 9.52
CA ARG A 9 -20.74 -29.21 10.35
C ARG A 9 -20.04 -27.99 10.95
N LYS A 10 -18.78 -28.14 11.39
CA LYS A 10 -17.99 -27.02 11.90
C LYS A 10 -17.62 -26.02 10.80
N PHE A 11 -17.35 -26.51 9.58
CA PHE A 11 -17.01 -25.66 8.44
C PHE A 11 -18.23 -24.84 7.95
N VAL A 12 -19.41 -25.46 7.90
CA VAL A 12 -20.67 -24.77 7.53
C VAL A 12 -21.05 -23.70 8.56
N MET A 13 -20.86 -23.98 9.85
CA MET A 13 -21.16 -23.02 10.91
C MET A 13 -20.17 -21.84 10.91
N LEU A 14 -18.90 -22.09 10.63
CA LEU A 14 -17.87 -21.05 10.51
C LEU A 14 -18.13 -20.12 9.31
N CYS A 15 -18.52 -20.67 8.15
CA CYS A 15 -18.91 -19.87 6.98
C CYS A 15 -20.16 -19.03 7.25
N SER A 16 -21.15 -19.55 7.98
CA SER A 16 -22.38 -18.80 8.31
C SER A 16 -22.11 -17.60 9.21
N VAL A 17 -21.17 -17.72 10.16
CA VAL A 17 -20.81 -16.62 11.07
C VAL A 17 -20.02 -15.55 10.31
N VAL A 18 -19.11 -15.94 9.41
CA VAL A 18 -18.34 -15.00 8.57
C VAL A 18 -19.25 -14.25 7.59
N CYS A 19 -20.23 -14.91 6.99
CA CYS A 19 -21.21 -14.26 6.11
C CYS A 19 -22.13 -13.29 6.88
N MET A 20 -22.54 -13.61 8.11
CA MET A 20 -23.37 -12.72 8.94
C MET A 20 -22.61 -11.47 9.41
N LEU A 21 -21.30 -11.56 9.67
CA LEU A 21 -20.49 -10.38 10.05
C LEU A 21 -20.23 -9.39 8.89
N SER A 22 -20.48 -9.79 7.64
CA SER A 22 -20.19 -8.98 6.46
C SER A 22 -21.32 -8.00 6.08
N ALA A 23 -22.48 -8.07 6.74
CA ALA A 23 -23.69 -7.36 6.33
C ALA A 23 -23.99 -6.05 7.09
N LEU A 24 -23.06 -5.52 7.91
CA LEU A 24 -23.33 -4.40 8.83
C LEU A 24 -22.62 -3.07 8.52
N LEU A 25 -21.97 -2.90 7.36
CA LEU A 25 -21.18 -1.68 7.06
C LEU A 25 -21.54 -0.99 5.73
N THR A 26 -22.80 -1.04 5.30
CA THR A 26 -23.26 -0.33 4.09
C THR A 26 -24.40 0.65 4.39
N ALA A 27 -24.05 1.76 5.05
CA ALA A 27 -24.81 3.01 5.13
C ALA A 27 -23.78 4.09 5.52
N CYS A 28 -23.47 5.14 4.75
CA CYS A 28 -24.36 6.14 4.19
C CYS A 28 -23.76 6.75 2.91
N SER A 29 -24.59 6.85 1.87
CA SER A 29 -24.38 7.74 0.73
C SER A 29 -25.31 8.95 0.86
N ALA A 30 -24.79 10.17 0.73
CA ALA A 30 -25.61 11.34 0.44
C ALA A 30 -24.79 12.42 -0.29
N PRO A 31 -25.15 12.80 -1.53
CA PRO A 31 -24.63 14.00 -2.18
C PRO A 31 -25.55 15.20 -1.88
N ARG A 32 -24.97 16.37 -1.60
CA ARG A 32 -25.69 17.65 -1.71
C ARG A 32 -24.99 18.53 -2.73
N GLN A 33 -25.62 18.62 -3.89
CA GLN A 33 -25.36 19.60 -4.93
C GLN A 33 -26.40 20.70 -4.75
N SER A 34 -25.95 21.94 -4.55
CA SER A 34 -26.81 23.12 -4.64
C SER A 34 -26.22 24.04 -5.69
N SER A 35 -26.81 23.96 -6.87
CA SER A 35 -26.73 24.93 -7.94
C SER A 35 -27.49 26.21 -7.53
N VAL A 36 -26.85 27.37 -7.63
CA VAL A 36 -27.57 28.64 -7.80
C VAL A 36 -26.81 29.51 -8.81
N THR A 37 -27.52 29.82 -9.89
CA THR A 37 -27.30 30.89 -10.89
C THR A 37 -28.72 31.16 -11.43
N PRO A 38 -29.13 32.35 -11.93
CA PRO A 38 -28.39 33.57 -12.25
C PRO A 38 -29.08 34.89 -11.77
N GLU A 39 -28.49 36.02 -12.22
CA GLU A 39 -29.18 37.26 -12.65
C GLU A 39 -29.32 38.43 -11.64
N ASN A 40 -28.45 39.43 -11.80
CA ASN A 40 -28.92 40.77 -12.18
C ASN A 40 -27.80 41.68 -12.70
N SER A 41 -28.07 42.27 -13.86
CA SER A 41 -27.32 43.28 -14.57
C SER A 41 -27.17 44.59 -13.79
N ILE A 42 -26.08 45.34 -14.03
CA ILE A 42 -26.00 46.77 -14.43
C ILE A 42 -24.53 47.10 -14.79
N THR A 43 -24.33 47.59 -16.01
CA THR A 43 -23.12 48.22 -16.60
C THR A 43 -23.02 49.72 -16.24
N PRO A 44 -22.01 50.51 -16.68
CA PRO A 44 -20.55 50.34 -16.74
C PRO A 44 -19.80 51.51 -16.05
N GLU A 45 -18.47 51.56 -16.21
CA GLU A 45 -17.63 52.78 -16.18
C GLU A 45 -16.97 53.17 -14.83
N ASN A 46 -15.73 52.70 -14.62
CA ASN A 46 -14.64 53.61 -14.21
C ASN A 46 -13.27 52.99 -14.54
N LEU A 47 -12.49 53.72 -15.34
CA LEU A 47 -11.11 53.46 -15.71
C LEU A 47 -10.20 54.05 -14.63
N ALA A 48 -9.57 53.22 -13.81
CA ALA A 48 -8.44 53.65 -13.00
C ALA A 48 -7.47 52.49 -12.71
N THR A 49 -6.30 52.60 -13.33
CA THR A 49 -5.04 51.94 -13.01
C THR A 49 -4.90 51.57 -11.53
N ALA A 50 -4.86 50.28 -11.24
CA ALA A 50 -4.31 49.75 -10.00
C ALA A 50 -3.48 48.50 -10.31
N ALA A 51 -2.26 48.52 -9.78
CA ALA A 51 -1.18 47.57 -10.03
C ALA A 51 -1.62 46.10 -9.89
N VAL A 52 -1.15 45.29 -10.84
CA VAL A 52 -1.18 43.83 -10.78
C VAL A 52 -0.49 43.38 -9.49
N PRO A 53 -1.19 42.74 -8.53
CA PRO A 53 -0.52 42.07 -7.43
C PRO A 53 0.21 40.82 -7.99
N PRO A 54 1.40 40.48 -7.48
CA PRO A 54 2.12 39.29 -7.93
C PRO A 54 1.27 38.06 -7.59
N VAL A 55 0.85 37.33 -8.63
CA VAL A 55 0.19 36.03 -8.51
C VAL A 55 1.10 35.13 -7.67
N SER A 56 0.60 34.79 -6.49
CA SER A 56 1.32 34.12 -5.43
C SER A 56 1.81 32.74 -5.89
N ALA A 57 3.08 32.45 -5.62
CA ALA A 57 3.71 31.13 -5.83
C ALA A 57 2.96 29.96 -5.13
N ASP A 58 2.00 30.28 -4.27
CA ASP A 58 1.19 29.33 -3.49
C ASP A 58 0.22 28.50 -4.38
N VAL A 59 -0.34 29.09 -5.44
CA VAL A 59 -1.29 28.40 -6.34
C VAL A 59 -0.58 27.35 -7.20
N ALA A 60 0.67 27.60 -7.60
CA ALA A 60 1.48 26.67 -8.39
C ALA A 60 2.01 25.48 -7.54
N VAL A 61 2.20 25.66 -6.24
CA VAL A 61 2.65 24.61 -5.31
C VAL A 61 1.50 23.68 -4.90
N ALA A 62 0.27 24.20 -4.80
CA ALA A 62 -0.92 23.38 -4.61
C ALA A 62 -1.16 22.43 -5.80
N GLY A 63 -0.98 22.90 -7.04
CA GLY A 63 -1.17 22.10 -8.26
C GLY A 63 -0.21 20.91 -8.38
N GLN A 64 1.02 21.01 -7.83
CA GLN A 64 1.99 19.91 -7.90
C GLN A 64 1.58 18.71 -7.05
N MET A 65 0.99 18.94 -5.87
CA MET A 65 0.49 17.85 -5.03
C MET A 65 -0.72 17.17 -5.67
N ASP A 66 -1.63 17.97 -6.22
CA ASP A 66 -2.83 17.47 -6.90
C ASP A 66 -2.47 16.58 -8.11
N ASP A 67 -1.49 17.01 -8.92
CA ASP A 67 -0.94 16.18 -10.01
C ASP A 67 -0.37 14.84 -9.50
N MET A 68 0.33 14.83 -8.35
CA MET A 68 0.86 13.59 -7.79
C MET A 68 -0.23 12.66 -7.29
N MET A 69 -1.28 13.19 -6.67
CA MET A 69 -2.41 12.40 -6.18
C MET A 69 -3.23 11.83 -7.34
N GLN A 70 -3.49 12.64 -8.38
CA GLN A 70 -4.17 12.19 -9.59
C GLN A 70 -3.32 11.15 -10.35
N TYR A 71 -2.01 11.36 -10.42
CA TYR A 71 -1.08 10.39 -11.00
C TYR A 71 -1.16 9.05 -10.28
N TYR A 72 -1.11 9.03 -8.94
CA TYR A 72 -1.25 7.79 -8.17
C TYR A 72 -2.60 7.10 -8.39
N ASP A 73 -3.70 7.86 -8.46
CA ASP A 73 -5.01 7.30 -8.75
C ASP A 73 -5.08 6.68 -10.15
N SER A 74 -4.48 7.32 -11.15
CA SER A 74 -4.38 6.77 -12.50
C SER A 74 -3.58 5.46 -12.53
N LEU A 75 -2.45 5.41 -11.82
CA LEU A 75 -1.60 4.24 -11.74
C LEU A 75 -2.32 3.02 -11.16
N ARG A 76 -3.16 3.21 -10.15
CA ARG A 76 -3.94 2.10 -9.55
C ARG A 76 -4.99 1.51 -10.49
N LYS A 77 -5.41 2.25 -11.52
CA LYS A 77 -6.40 1.81 -12.51
C LYS A 77 -5.75 1.14 -13.73
N LEU A 78 -4.42 1.23 -13.88
CA LEU A 78 -3.71 0.62 -14.99
C LEU A 78 -3.62 -0.91 -14.83
N PRO A 79 -3.67 -1.66 -15.95
CA PRO A 79 -3.45 -3.11 -15.92
C PRO A 79 -1.98 -3.43 -15.62
N ALA A 80 -1.74 -4.58 -14.99
CA ALA A 80 -0.41 -5.03 -14.60
C ALA A 80 0.56 -5.18 -15.78
N SER A 81 0.05 -5.50 -16.99
CA SER A 81 0.85 -5.62 -18.21
C SER A 81 1.51 -4.31 -18.63
N ASP A 82 0.89 -3.17 -18.34
CA ASP A 82 1.36 -1.86 -18.77
C ASP A 82 2.33 -1.23 -17.77
N LEU A 83 2.28 -1.70 -16.52
CA LEU A 83 3.01 -1.13 -15.39
C LEU A 83 4.53 -1.20 -15.58
N GLY A 84 5.04 -2.30 -16.16
CA GLY A 84 6.47 -2.45 -16.46
C GLY A 84 6.98 -1.41 -17.46
N ARG A 85 6.25 -1.19 -18.55
CA ARG A 85 6.59 -0.17 -19.57
C ARG A 85 6.56 1.25 -18.99
N ILE A 86 5.57 1.55 -18.15
CA ILE A 86 5.47 2.84 -17.45
C ILE A 86 6.63 3.01 -16.48
N HIS A 87 7.00 1.96 -15.74
CA HIS A 87 8.14 1.97 -14.84
C HIS A 87 9.44 2.32 -15.55
N ASP A 88 9.74 1.67 -16.67
CA ASP A 88 10.96 1.93 -17.42
C ASP A 88 10.98 3.35 -17.97
N LYS A 89 9.83 3.84 -18.46
CA LYS A 89 9.68 5.23 -18.93
C LYS A 89 9.93 6.23 -17.79
N VAL A 90 9.31 6.04 -16.63
CA VAL A 90 9.45 6.94 -15.48
C VAL A 90 10.89 6.93 -14.95
N LYS A 91 11.50 5.74 -14.87
CA LYS A 91 12.91 5.56 -14.50
C LYS A 91 13.85 6.28 -15.48
N GLN A 92 13.60 6.17 -16.78
CA GLN A 92 14.36 6.89 -17.80
C GLN A 92 14.19 8.42 -17.68
N ASN A 93 12.97 8.90 -17.45
CA ASN A 93 12.70 10.33 -17.25
C ASN A 93 13.42 10.88 -16.01
N PHE A 94 13.45 10.11 -14.92
CA PHE A 94 14.20 10.48 -13.71
C PHE A 94 15.71 10.49 -13.96
N ALA A 95 16.24 9.53 -14.73
CA ALA A 95 17.65 9.48 -15.08
C ALA A 95 18.08 10.69 -15.94
N GLN A 96 17.23 11.12 -16.87
CA GLN A 96 17.46 12.30 -17.71
C GLN A 96 17.30 13.61 -16.93
N ASN A 97 16.29 13.68 -16.06
CA ASN A 97 15.98 14.86 -15.27
C ASN A 97 15.60 14.46 -13.84
N LYS A 98 16.54 14.66 -12.91
CA LYS A 98 16.41 14.33 -11.48
C LYS A 98 15.56 15.32 -10.69
N SER A 99 14.54 15.91 -11.32
CA SER A 99 13.59 16.80 -10.67
C SER A 99 12.84 16.10 -9.53
N GLU A 100 12.40 16.90 -8.56
CA GLU A 100 11.55 16.46 -7.45
C GLU A 100 10.28 15.75 -7.94
N VAL A 101 9.62 16.29 -8.97
CA VAL A 101 8.40 15.71 -9.55
C VAL A 101 8.68 14.33 -10.15
N ASN A 102 9.76 14.16 -10.92
CA ASN A 102 10.12 12.85 -11.49
C ASN A 102 10.49 11.84 -10.41
N ARG A 103 11.16 12.30 -9.34
CA ARG A 103 11.47 11.48 -8.17
C ARG A 103 10.19 11.02 -7.46
N ALA A 104 9.22 11.91 -7.23
CA ALA A 104 7.92 11.56 -6.65
C ALA A 104 7.17 10.55 -7.51
N ARG A 105 7.08 10.77 -8.83
CA ARG A 105 6.41 9.83 -9.74
C ARG A 105 7.03 8.43 -9.71
N LEU A 106 8.35 8.35 -9.63
CA LEU A 106 9.05 7.07 -9.50
C LEU A 106 8.74 6.40 -8.15
N VAL A 107 8.82 7.15 -7.05
CA VAL A 107 8.49 6.63 -5.71
C VAL A 107 7.04 6.12 -5.66
N LEU A 108 6.07 6.91 -6.15
CA LEU A 108 4.65 6.54 -6.18
C LEU A 108 4.39 5.24 -6.94
N LEU A 109 5.16 4.98 -7.99
CA LEU A 109 5.07 3.74 -8.75
C LEU A 109 5.64 2.55 -7.99
N LEU A 110 6.79 2.73 -7.31
CA LEU A 110 7.46 1.68 -6.54
C LEU A 110 6.70 1.27 -5.27
N ILE A 111 5.82 2.11 -4.75
CA ILE A 111 5.02 1.81 -3.55
C ILE A 111 3.67 1.17 -3.89
N LEU A 112 3.32 1.02 -5.18
CA LEU A 112 2.01 0.47 -5.58
C LEU A 112 1.80 -0.93 -4.98
N PRO A 113 0.67 -1.15 -4.28
CA PRO A 113 0.38 -2.45 -3.69
C PRO A 113 0.16 -3.50 -4.78
N ASN A 114 0.55 -4.75 -4.50
CA ASN A 114 0.32 -5.91 -5.37
C ASN A 114 0.85 -5.76 -6.80
N SER A 115 1.88 -4.94 -7.01
CA SER A 115 2.51 -4.74 -8.31
C SER A 115 3.85 -5.46 -8.43
N SER A 116 4.22 -5.88 -9.64
CA SER A 116 5.51 -6.52 -9.93
C SER A 116 6.69 -5.53 -9.88
N VAL A 117 6.41 -4.24 -10.10
CA VAL A 117 7.39 -3.15 -10.05
C VAL A 117 7.62 -2.62 -8.63
N ARG A 118 6.96 -3.22 -7.63
CA ARG A 118 7.02 -2.76 -6.25
C ARG A 118 8.40 -3.03 -5.65
N ASP A 119 9.04 -1.96 -5.16
CA ASP A 119 10.30 -2.06 -4.41
C ASP A 119 10.35 -0.96 -3.34
N LEU A 120 10.07 -1.36 -2.10
CA LEU A 120 10.06 -0.44 -0.96
C LEU A 120 11.46 0.07 -0.61
N ASN A 121 12.51 -0.74 -0.80
CA ASN A 121 13.87 -0.34 -0.45
C ASN A 121 14.34 0.79 -1.39
N SER A 122 14.13 0.61 -2.69
CA SER A 122 14.44 1.65 -3.69
C SER A 122 13.61 2.92 -3.45
N ALA A 123 12.33 2.78 -3.09
CA ALA A 123 11.48 3.92 -2.77
C ALA A 123 11.97 4.72 -1.56
N VAL A 124 12.35 4.05 -0.46
CA VAL A 124 12.90 4.69 0.74
C VAL A 124 14.24 5.38 0.43
N ASN A 125 15.11 4.75 -0.35
CA ASN A 125 16.38 5.35 -0.76
C ASN A 125 16.17 6.64 -1.57
N LEU A 126 15.23 6.63 -2.53
CA LEU A 126 14.88 7.81 -3.31
C LEU A 126 14.32 8.94 -2.45
N LEU A 127 13.54 8.62 -1.40
CA LEU A 127 13.02 9.61 -0.46
C LEU A 127 14.11 10.18 0.45
N ASN A 128 15.09 9.37 0.86
CA ASN A 128 16.22 9.79 1.69
C ASN A 128 17.19 10.72 0.94
N GLU A 129 17.41 10.45 -0.35
CA GLU A 129 18.24 11.26 -1.24
C GLU A 129 17.52 12.54 -1.73
N TRP A 130 16.28 12.76 -1.31
CA TRP A 130 15.51 13.94 -1.74
C TRP A 130 16.10 15.23 -1.13
N PRO A 131 16.40 16.26 -1.95
CA PRO A 131 17.00 17.51 -1.48
C PRO A 131 16.19 18.16 -0.36
N ARG A 132 16.84 18.56 0.74
CA ARG A 132 16.19 19.30 1.82
C ARG A 132 16.47 20.79 1.64
N ASP A 133 15.66 21.46 0.84
CA ASP A 133 15.74 22.90 0.73
C ASP A 133 15.11 23.56 1.96
N THR A 134 15.91 24.36 2.68
CA THR A 134 15.57 24.88 4.01
C THR A 134 14.77 26.18 4.00
N LYS A 135 14.48 26.74 2.81
CA LYS A 135 13.95 28.10 2.68
C LYS A 135 12.42 28.16 2.58
N THR A 136 11.75 27.11 2.12
CA THR A 136 10.27 27.02 2.14
C THR A 136 9.87 25.55 2.05
N SER A 137 9.08 25.05 3.01
CA SER A 137 8.52 23.70 2.92
C SER A 137 7.44 23.67 1.85
N THR A 138 7.71 23.03 0.71
CA THR A 138 6.68 22.79 -0.31
C THR A 138 5.74 21.68 0.16
N SER A 139 4.52 21.64 -0.39
CA SER A 139 3.56 20.54 -0.16
C SER A 139 4.19 19.16 -0.43
N LEU A 140 5.03 19.05 -1.46
CA LEU A 140 5.79 17.85 -1.80
C LEU A 140 6.80 17.44 -0.72
N GLN A 141 7.46 18.38 -0.06
CA GLN A 141 8.39 18.09 1.04
C GLN A 141 7.67 17.49 2.25
N SER A 142 6.49 18.03 2.60
CA SER A 142 5.65 17.48 3.67
C SER A 142 5.15 16.08 3.33
N PHE A 143 4.70 15.86 2.10
CA PHE A 143 4.28 14.54 1.62
C PHE A 143 5.43 13.52 1.63
N ARG A 144 6.63 13.94 1.21
CA ARG A 144 7.84 13.12 1.31
C ARG A 144 8.09 12.67 2.75
N ASN A 145 8.02 13.59 3.72
CA ASN A 145 8.24 13.26 5.13
C ASN A 145 7.22 12.24 5.64
N LEU A 146 5.94 12.45 5.33
CA LEU A 146 4.87 11.51 5.66
C LEU A 146 5.14 10.13 5.05
N LEU A 147 5.43 10.09 3.74
CA LEU A 147 5.64 8.85 3.02
C LEU A 147 6.89 8.11 3.51
N ALA A 148 7.99 8.81 3.78
CA ALA A 148 9.20 8.23 4.33
C ALA A 148 8.93 7.56 5.70
N SER A 149 8.18 8.24 6.59
CA SER A 149 7.80 7.66 7.89
C SER A 149 6.95 6.41 7.73
N LEU A 150 5.95 6.42 6.84
CA LEU A 150 5.07 5.28 6.60
C LEU A 150 5.81 4.09 5.98
N LEU A 151 6.70 4.33 5.01
CA LEU A 151 7.43 3.25 4.35
C LEU A 151 8.46 2.59 5.26
N VAL A 152 9.13 3.36 6.12
CA VAL A 152 10.06 2.81 7.11
C VAL A 152 9.32 1.91 8.11
N GLU A 153 8.15 2.34 8.59
CA GLU A 153 7.31 1.50 9.45
C GLU A 153 6.82 0.25 8.71
N GLN A 154 6.40 0.38 7.46
CA GLN A 154 5.99 -0.78 6.65
C GLN A 154 7.14 -1.78 6.47
N GLN A 155 8.36 -1.31 6.26
CA GLN A 155 9.54 -2.16 6.13
C GLN A 155 9.86 -2.90 7.44
N ARG A 156 9.77 -2.20 8.58
CA ARG A 156 9.93 -2.79 9.91
C ARG A 156 8.89 -3.89 10.17
N LEU A 157 7.63 -3.64 9.81
CA LEU A 157 6.54 -4.61 9.94
C LEU A 157 6.74 -5.82 9.04
N ASN A 158 7.16 -5.62 7.78
CA ASN A 158 7.46 -6.71 6.86
C ASN A 158 8.62 -7.58 7.37
N HIS A 159 9.66 -6.96 7.93
CA HIS A 159 10.78 -7.70 8.52
C HIS A 159 10.33 -8.55 9.72
N GLY A 160 9.53 -7.97 10.63
CA GLY A 160 8.96 -8.73 11.75
C GLY A 160 8.05 -9.88 11.31
N MET A 161 7.27 -9.72 10.24
CA MET A 161 6.49 -10.83 9.66
C MET A 161 7.38 -11.95 9.12
N GLU A 162 8.49 -11.61 8.44
CA GLU A 162 9.43 -12.60 7.93
C GLU A 162 10.10 -13.38 9.08
N GLU A 163 10.53 -12.69 10.14
CA GLU A 163 11.10 -13.34 11.32
C GLU A 163 10.11 -14.29 12.00
N LEU A 164 8.86 -13.87 12.17
CA LEU A 164 7.81 -14.71 12.76
C LEU A 164 7.49 -15.91 11.87
N SER A 165 7.42 -15.72 10.55
CA SER A 165 7.24 -16.79 9.57
C SER A 165 8.37 -17.81 9.65
N GLN A 166 9.61 -17.35 9.79
CA GLN A 166 10.77 -18.23 9.95
C GLN A 166 10.71 -19.03 11.26
N LYS A 167 10.40 -18.37 12.38
CA LYS A 167 10.21 -19.06 13.68
C LYS A 167 9.13 -20.12 13.63
N LEU A 168 8.01 -19.85 12.94
CA LEU A 168 6.94 -20.84 12.76
C LEU A 168 7.41 -22.04 11.93
N LYS A 169 8.18 -21.83 10.87
CA LYS A 169 8.76 -22.93 10.07
C LYS A 169 9.73 -23.78 10.89
N ASP A 170 10.54 -23.14 11.73
CA ASP A 170 11.53 -23.85 12.56
C ASP A 170 10.84 -24.66 13.67
N GLU A 171 9.78 -24.12 14.30
CA GLU A 171 8.99 -24.86 15.28
C GLU A 171 8.22 -26.03 14.62
N GLN A 172 7.67 -25.82 13.41
CA GLN A 172 7.04 -26.89 12.64
C GLN A 172 8.01 -28.05 12.36
N LYS A 173 9.25 -27.76 11.95
CA LYS A 173 10.31 -28.78 11.77
C LYS A 173 10.66 -29.49 13.08
N ARG A 174 10.67 -28.77 14.20
CA ARG A 174 10.91 -29.35 15.53
C ARG A 174 9.81 -30.34 15.88
N VAL A 175 8.55 -29.98 15.65
CA VAL A 175 7.39 -30.87 15.85
C VAL A 175 7.49 -32.11 14.96
N GLU A 176 7.81 -31.96 13.67
CA GLU A 176 7.99 -33.08 12.74
C GLU A 176 9.12 -34.03 13.17
N THR A 177 10.23 -33.47 13.65
CA THR A 177 11.36 -34.26 14.16
C THR A 177 10.95 -35.06 15.40
N LEU A 178 10.27 -34.43 16.35
CA LEU A 178 9.77 -35.10 17.55
C LEU A 178 8.74 -36.19 17.20
N GLN A 179 7.85 -35.91 16.25
CA GLN A 179 6.88 -36.89 15.77
C GLN A 179 7.58 -38.10 15.14
N SER A 180 8.62 -37.89 14.33
CA SER A 180 9.42 -38.98 13.76
C SER A 180 10.12 -39.82 14.83
N GLN A 181 10.63 -39.20 15.90
CA GLN A 181 11.25 -39.92 17.02
C GLN A 181 10.21 -40.75 17.79
N ILE A 182 9.03 -40.19 18.06
CA ILE A 182 7.93 -40.92 18.71
C ILE A 182 7.51 -42.13 17.87
N GLU A 183 7.39 -41.96 16.56
CA GLU A 183 7.05 -43.07 15.65
C GLU A 183 8.13 -44.14 15.59
N ALA A 184 9.41 -43.75 15.60
CA ALA A 184 10.52 -44.68 15.68
C ALA A 184 10.49 -45.49 16.98
N ILE A 185 10.28 -44.83 18.13
CA ILE A 185 10.14 -45.49 19.43
C ILE A 185 8.96 -46.45 19.44
N LYS A 186 7.79 -46.00 18.99
CA LYS A 186 6.58 -46.83 18.90
C LYS A 186 6.79 -48.06 18.00
N SER A 187 7.52 -47.90 16.91
CA SER A 187 7.90 -49.01 16.02
C SER A 187 8.81 -50.01 16.75
N MET A 188 9.81 -49.53 17.49
CA MET A 188 10.68 -50.40 18.30
C MET A 188 9.89 -51.18 19.35
N GLU A 189 9.01 -50.51 20.11
CA GLU A 189 8.15 -51.16 21.12
C GLU A 189 7.29 -52.26 20.50
N LYS A 190 6.66 -51.99 19.35
CA LYS A 190 5.84 -52.98 18.65
C LYS A 190 6.67 -54.21 18.21
N ASN A 191 7.88 -53.99 17.71
CA ASN A 191 8.77 -55.07 17.28
C ASN A 191 9.28 -55.92 18.45
N LEU A 192 9.46 -55.34 19.63
CA LEU A 192 9.84 -56.08 20.84
C LEU A 192 8.71 -56.98 21.33
N ILE A 193 7.48 -56.47 21.42
CA ILE A 193 6.30 -57.25 21.83
C ILE A 193 6.03 -58.42 20.86
N LEU A 194 6.28 -58.25 19.57
CA LEU A 194 6.10 -59.32 18.57
C LEU A 194 7.16 -60.44 18.65
N ARG A 195 8.27 -60.23 19.36
CA ARG A 195 9.37 -61.20 19.49
C ARG A 195 9.33 -62.01 20.78
N GLU A 196 8.57 -61.59 21.78
CA GLU A 196 8.28 -62.37 22.99
C GLU A 196 6.96 -63.14 22.80
N PRO A 197 6.99 -64.47 22.58
CA PRO A 197 5.79 -65.32 22.63
C PRO A 197 5.33 -65.60 24.07
#